data_AF-A0A516PUQ2-F1
#
_entry.id   AF-A0A516PUQ2-F1
#
_cell.length_a   1.000
_cell.length_b   1.000
_cell.length_c   1.000
_cell.angle_alpha   90.00
_cell.angle_beta   90.00
_cell.angle_gamma   90.00
#
_symmetry.space_group_name_H-M   'P 1'
#
loop_
_entity.id
_entity.type
_entity.pdbx_description
1 polymer ?
#
loop_
_entity_poly.entity_id
_entity_poly.type
_entity_poly.pdbx_seq_one_letter_code
_entity_poly.pdbx_strand_id
1 'polypeptide(L)'
;MADSDAGDDLCERSTEQEAQDNLRLVLLMCAAGELRCSQKTKRPTAATVRTVGWRLVGGDFYAEDPIAAFSWPLLIMAGGLARLNGSHLVLTAKGRVALNAPPFEVLRGLWQRWISHGLIDEFSRVDQIKGQRSANVLTAVKPRREVVARAVGRLPPGEWVTVDSLFARMRRGRLSPQITRSDRALFKLHVGHPEYDSFGYSDVNSWVLAEGRYTLAVLFEYAATLGLIDISYTSPIGARQDWPDYWCAGELESLSRYDGLTSVRLNGLGSCIVSNDEA
;
A
#
# COMPACT_ATOMS: atom_id res chain seq x y z
N MET A 1 -0.14 10.15 37.27
CA MET A 1 -0.56 11.35 36.53
C MET A 1 0.64 11.83 35.74
N ALA A 2 0.93 11.12 34.65
CA ALA A 2 1.84 11.54 33.60
C ALA A 2 0.94 11.61 32.38
N ASP A 3 0.44 12.82 32.15
CA ASP A 3 -0.29 13.19 30.95
C ASP A 3 0.77 13.30 29.85
N SER A 4 1.05 12.19 29.15
CA SER A 4 1.77 12.26 27.89
C SER A 4 0.73 12.57 26.82
N ASP A 5 0.37 13.84 26.75
CA ASP A 5 -0.30 14.47 25.62
C ASP A 5 0.70 14.48 24.45
N ALA A 6 1.03 13.29 23.93
CA ALA A 6 1.56 13.15 22.59
C ALA A 6 0.35 13.30 21.67
N GLY A 7 -0.04 14.55 21.44
CA GLY A 7 -0.92 14.88 20.33
C GLY A 7 -0.38 14.15 19.10
N ASP A 8 -1.19 13.26 18.55
CA ASP A 8 -0.84 12.42 17.40
C ASP A 8 -0.68 13.34 16.18
N ASP A 9 0.51 13.93 16.04
CA ASP A 9 0.78 15.02 15.11
C ASP A 9 0.47 14.58 13.68
N LEU A 10 -0.54 15.25 13.10
CA LEU A 10 -0.94 15.03 11.72
C LEU A 10 0.20 15.44 10.78
N CYS A 11 0.68 14.50 9.98
CA CYS A 11 1.69 14.72 8.96
C CYS A 11 1.06 14.83 7.57
N GLU A 12 1.39 15.87 6.81
CA GLU A 12 1.07 15.97 5.39
C GLU A 12 2.34 15.81 4.54
N ARG A 13 2.25 15.01 3.47
CA ARG A 13 3.36 14.76 2.53
C ARG A 13 2.90 15.04 1.11
N SER A 14 3.65 15.89 0.42
CA SER A 14 3.53 16.09 -1.03
C SER A 14 4.45 15.10 -1.73
N THR A 15 3.88 14.10 -2.42
CA THR A 15 4.63 12.91 -2.85
C THR A 15 5.14 13.00 -4.29
N GLU A 16 4.63 13.93 -5.09
CA GLU A 16 4.93 14.05 -6.52
C GLU A 16 6.43 14.21 -6.81
N GLN A 17 7.08 15.21 -6.18
CA GLN A 17 8.51 15.45 -6.39
C GLN A 17 9.36 14.38 -5.67
N GLU A 18 8.96 14.01 -4.46
CA GLU A 18 9.64 12.96 -3.68
C GLU A 18 9.74 11.64 -4.47
N ALA A 19 8.67 11.22 -5.14
CA ALA A 19 8.66 9.98 -5.91
C ALA A 19 9.60 10.01 -7.13
N GLN A 20 9.73 11.16 -7.80
CA GLN A 20 10.62 11.32 -8.95
C GLN A 20 12.09 11.21 -8.52
N ASP A 21 12.45 11.86 -7.42
CA ASP A 21 13.81 11.82 -6.88
C ASP A 21 14.12 10.42 -6.30
N ASN A 22 13.16 9.83 -5.58
CA ASN A 22 13.28 8.50 -4.99
C ASN A 22 13.39 7.40 -6.04
N LEU A 23 12.70 7.52 -7.18
CA LEU A 23 12.86 6.59 -8.30
C LEU A 23 14.32 6.54 -8.78
N ARG A 24 14.93 7.70 -9.01
CA ARG A 24 16.32 7.79 -9.47
C ARG A 24 17.27 7.21 -8.42
N LEU A 25 17.08 7.58 -7.16
CA LEU A 25 17.85 7.06 -6.03
C LEU A 25 17.81 5.53 -5.97
N VAL A 26 16.62 4.94 -5.98
CA VAL A 26 16.44 3.49 -5.84
C VAL A 26 17.02 2.73 -7.02
N LEU A 27 16.90 3.26 -8.25
CA LEU A 27 17.56 2.67 -9.43
C LEU A 27 19.09 2.73 -9.31
N LEU A 28 19.65 3.82 -8.80
CA LEU A 28 21.10 3.94 -8.55
C LEU A 28 21.58 2.97 -7.46
N MET A 29 20.83 2.82 -6.36
CA MET A 29 21.12 1.83 -5.32
C MET A 29 21.07 0.40 -5.87
N CYS A 30 20.11 0.12 -6.77
CA CYS A 30 20.05 -1.17 -7.47
C CYS A 30 21.27 -1.38 -8.38
N ALA A 31 21.70 -0.34 -9.12
CA ALA A 31 22.90 -0.39 -9.96
C ALA A 31 24.17 -0.64 -9.14
N ALA A 32 24.24 -0.06 -7.94
CA ALA A 32 25.34 -0.23 -6.99
C ALA A 32 25.31 -1.60 -6.26
N GLY A 33 24.27 -2.42 -6.47
CA GLY A 33 24.17 -3.77 -5.87
C GLY A 33 23.79 -3.77 -4.38
N GLU A 34 23.28 -2.65 -3.86
CA GLU A 34 22.96 -2.48 -2.43
C GLU A 34 21.60 -3.10 -2.04
N LEU A 35 20.74 -3.36 -3.02
CA LEU A 35 19.40 -3.88 -2.77
C LEU A 35 19.40 -5.41 -2.76
N ARG A 36 18.74 -5.99 -1.74
CA ARG A 36 18.59 -7.43 -1.58
C ARG A 36 17.14 -7.80 -1.30
N CYS A 37 16.70 -8.89 -1.90
CA CYS A 37 15.35 -9.42 -1.78
C CYS A 37 15.38 -10.94 -1.64
N SER A 38 14.39 -11.49 -0.95
CA SER A 38 14.21 -12.93 -0.82
C SER A 38 13.90 -13.57 -2.18
N GLN A 39 14.58 -14.66 -2.51
CA GLN A 39 14.26 -15.42 -3.73
C GLN A 39 12.86 -16.04 -3.69
N LYS A 40 12.41 -16.45 -2.49
CA LYS A 40 11.13 -17.14 -2.27
C LYS A 40 9.95 -16.17 -2.28
N THR A 41 10.02 -15.11 -1.48
CA THR A 41 8.90 -14.19 -1.27
C THR A 41 9.00 -12.93 -2.11
N LYS A 42 10.15 -12.70 -2.77
CA LYS A 42 10.49 -11.45 -3.47
C LYS A 42 10.51 -10.20 -2.57
N ARG A 43 10.22 -10.33 -1.28
CA ARG A 43 10.21 -9.20 -0.33
C ARG A 43 11.63 -8.68 -0.07
N PRO A 44 11.82 -7.36 0.10
CA PRO A 44 13.10 -6.81 0.51
C PRO A 44 13.51 -7.34 1.88
N THR A 45 14.82 -7.48 2.07
CA THR A 45 15.38 -7.83 3.38
C THR A 45 15.23 -6.67 4.37
N ALA A 46 15.21 -6.93 5.67
CA ALA A 46 15.17 -5.87 6.68
C ALA A 46 16.34 -4.88 6.54
N ALA A 47 17.53 -5.37 6.15
CA ALA A 47 18.67 -4.51 5.85
C ALA A 47 18.39 -3.58 4.67
N THR A 48 17.83 -4.10 3.58
CA THR A 48 17.44 -3.30 2.41
C THR A 48 16.37 -2.27 2.76
N VAL A 49 15.35 -2.64 3.53
CA VAL A 49 14.32 -1.68 3.98
C VAL A 49 14.94 -0.54 4.77
N ARG A 50 15.82 -0.83 5.74
CA ARG A 50 16.54 0.22 6.47
C ARG A 50 17.38 1.09 5.53
N THR A 51 18.24 0.49 4.70
CA THR A 51 19.12 1.25 3.80
C THR A 51 18.36 2.13 2.82
N VAL A 52 17.23 1.66 2.28
CA VAL A 52 16.36 2.48 1.44
C VAL A 52 15.73 3.60 2.26
N GLY A 53 15.09 3.29 3.40
CA GLY A 53 14.40 4.28 4.23
C GLY A 53 15.28 5.44 4.68
N TRP A 54 16.55 5.17 5.03
CA TRP A 54 17.53 6.20 5.39
C TRP A 54 17.93 7.12 4.25
N ARG A 55 17.79 6.67 2.99
CA ARG A 55 18.23 7.43 1.81
C ARG A 55 17.09 8.10 1.08
N LEU A 56 15.85 7.66 1.26
CA LEU A 56 14.68 8.28 0.63
C LEU A 56 14.66 9.77 0.93
N VAL A 57 14.41 10.57 -0.11
CA VAL A 57 14.08 11.99 0.01
C VAL A 57 12.82 12.11 0.86
N GLY A 58 12.91 12.88 1.94
CA GLY A 58 11.86 13.00 2.94
C GLY A 58 11.77 11.84 3.95
N GLY A 59 12.60 10.80 3.81
CA GLY A 59 12.53 9.58 4.64
C GLY A 59 11.29 8.72 4.33
N ASP A 60 11.07 7.68 5.12
CA ASP A 60 9.84 6.88 5.03
C ASP A 60 8.63 7.61 5.65
N PHE A 61 7.42 7.10 5.43
CA PHE A 61 6.20 7.61 6.04
C PHE A 61 6.15 7.29 7.53
N TYR A 62 6.57 6.08 7.91
CA TYR A 62 6.80 5.68 9.30
C TYR A 62 8.23 5.20 9.49
N ALA A 63 8.90 5.71 10.52
CA ALA A 63 10.29 5.34 10.81
C ALA A 63 10.40 3.88 11.29
N GLU A 64 9.55 3.49 12.25
CA GLU A 64 9.60 2.16 12.88
C GLU A 64 8.92 1.07 12.06
N ASP A 65 7.94 1.45 11.22
CA ASP A 65 7.25 0.50 10.36
C ASP A 65 7.19 0.90 8.87
N PRO A 66 8.36 0.88 8.18
CA PRO A 66 8.52 1.44 6.85
C PRO A 66 7.50 0.93 5.82
N ILE A 67 6.93 1.88 5.08
CA ILE A 67 5.97 1.67 4.01
C ILE A 67 6.66 1.84 2.65
N ALA A 68 7.23 3.02 2.39
CA ALA A 68 7.79 3.35 1.08
C ALA A 68 9.09 2.58 0.79
N ALA A 69 9.96 2.43 1.78
CA ALA A 69 11.21 1.70 1.65
C ALA A 69 10.99 0.20 1.40
N PHE A 70 9.88 -0.34 1.89
CA PHE A 70 9.47 -1.71 1.59
C PHE A 70 8.94 -1.84 0.16
N SER A 71 8.16 -0.87 -0.32
CA SER A 71 7.50 -0.97 -1.62
C SER A 71 8.42 -0.68 -2.80
N TRP A 72 9.38 0.25 -2.67
CA TRP A 72 10.29 0.63 -3.77
C TRP A 72 10.99 -0.55 -4.47
N PRO A 73 11.67 -1.48 -3.76
CA PRO A 73 12.26 -2.67 -4.39
C PRO A 73 11.23 -3.53 -5.12
N LEU A 74 10.02 -3.68 -4.57
CA LEU A 74 8.94 -4.45 -5.20
C LEU A 74 8.44 -3.79 -6.48
N LEU A 75 8.26 -2.47 -6.46
CA LEU A 75 7.78 -1.67 -7.58
C LEU A 75 8.74 -1.78 -8.79
N ILE A 76 10.04 -1.58 -8.58
CA ILE A 76 11.02 -1.68 -9.68
C ILE A 76 11.15 -3.11 -10.23
N MET A 77 10.94 -4.15 -9.41
CA MET A 77 10.91 -5.53 -9.89
C MET A 77 9.63 -5.84 -10.67
N ALA A 78 8.46 -5.44 -10.17
CA ALA A 78 7.18 -5.64 -10.83
C ALA A 78 7.13 -4.92 -12.19
N GLY A 79 7.73 -3.74 -12.26
CA GLY A 79 7.92 -2.96 -13.49
C GLY A 79 8.89 -3.56 -14.50
N GLY A 80 9.64 -4.60 -14.11
CA GLY A 80 10.69 -5.22 -14.93
C GLY A 80 11.94 -4.35 -15.07
N LEU A 81 12.11 -3.32 -14.23
CA LEU A 81 13.31 -2.47 -14.22
C LEU A 81 14.47 -3.19 -13.53
N ALA A 82 14.16 -4.07 -12.58
CA ALA A 82 15.15 -4.89 -11.92
C ALA A 82 14.70 -6.35 -11.83
N ARG A 83 15.67 -7.25 -11.65
CA ARG A 83 15.44 -8.68 -11.45
C ARG A 83 16.36 -9.21 -10.36
N LEU A 84 16.03 -10.38 -9.82
CA LEU A 84 16.91 -11.07 -8.90
C LEU A 84 18.06 -11.77 -9.63
N ASN A 85 19.25 -11.63 -9.07
CA ASN A 85 20.40 -12.48 -9.32
C ASN A 85 20.86 -13.04 -7.97
N GLY A 86 20.47 -14.28 -7.67
CA GLY A 86 20.51 -14.78 -6.30
C GLY A 86 19.62 -13.94 -5.39
N SER A 87 20.17 -13.45 -4.27
CA SER A 87 19.48 -12.54 -3.35
C SER A 87 19.64 -11.06 -3.70
N HIS A 88 20.48 -10.72 -4.68
CA HIS A 88 20.74 -9.34 -5.09
C HIS A 88 19.76 -8.89 -6.17
N LEU A 89 19.39 -7.62 -6.08
CA LEU A 89 18.60 -6.93 -7.09
C LEU A 89 19.54 -6.28 -8.10
N VAL A 90 19.37 -6.60 -9.39
CA VAL A 90 20.19 -6.07 -10.48
C VAL A 90 19.31 -5.43 -11.56
N LEU A 91 19.78 -4.31 -12.13
CA LEU A 91 19.05 -3.63 -13.20
C LEU A 91 18.97 -4.50 -14.47
N THR A 92 17.79 -4.50 -15.09
CA THR A 92 17.59 -5.05 -16.44
C THR A 92 18.06 -4.03 -17.49
N ALA A 93 18.02 -4.40 -18.78
CA ALA A 93 18.24 -3.43 -19.85
C ALA A 93 17.22 -2.27 -19.77
N LYS A 94 15.95 -2.58 -19.48
CA LYS A 94 14.89 -1.60 -19.26
C LYS A 94 15.19 -0.69 -18.07
N GLY A 95 15.68 -1.23 -16.96
CA GLY A 95 16.06 -0.43 -15.79
C GLY A 95 17.24 0.51 -16.04
N ARG A 96 18.22 0.08 -16.85
CA ARG A 96 19.33 0.96 -17.26
C ARG A 96 18.86 2.12 -18.13
N VAL A 97 17.93 1.88 -19.05
CA VAL A 97 17.31 2.96 -19.85
C VAL A 97 16.52 3.91 -18.95
N ALA A 98 15.79 3.38 -17.96
CA ALA A 98 14.97 4.17 -17.04
C ALA A 98 15.76 5.20 -16.21
N LEU A 99 17.07 5.02 -15.98
CA LEU A 99 17.92 6.00 -15.29
C LEU A 99 18.02 7.35 -16.01
N ASN A 100 17.81 7.37 -17.32
CA ASN A 100 17.90 8.56 -18.17
C ASN A 100 16.55 8.96 -18.79
N ALA A 101 15.50 8.18 -18.55
CA ALA A 101 14.16 8.48 -19.05
C ALA A 101 13.49 9.57 -18.19
N PRO A 102 12.50 10.30 -18.73
CA PRO A 102 11.68 11.19 -17.92
C PRO A 102 11.03 10.42 -16.75
N PRO A 103 11.20 10.86 -15.48
CA PRO A 103 10.71 10.12 -14.32
C PRO A 103 9.22 9.80 -14.37
N PHE A 104 8.39 10.73 -14.85
CA PHE A 104 6.95 10.55 -14.94
C PHE A 104 6.55 9.37 -15.84
N GLU A 105 7.26 9.13 -16.95
CA GLU A 105 6.99 8.00 -17.86
C GLU A 105 7.31 6.66 -17.18
N VAL A 106 8.41 6.64 -16.42
CA VAL A 106 8.81 5.46 -15.66
C VAL A 106 7.81 5.18 -14.54
N LEU A 107 7.41 6.20 -13.76
CA LEU A 107 6.41 6.08 -12.69
C LEU A 107 5.06 5.61 -13.23
N ARG A 108 4.60 6.16 -14.37
CA ARG A 108 3.40 5.68 -15.07
C ARG A 108 3.51 4.19 -15.40
N GLY A 109 4.63 3.80 -16.02
CA GLY A 109 4.89 2.41 -16.36
C GLY A 109 4.95 1.49 -15.12
N LEU A 110 5.50 1.97 -14.00
CA LEU A 110 5.52 1.22 -12.74
C LEU A 110 4.10 1.01 -12.20
N TRP A 111 3.26 2.05 -12.19
CA TRP A 111 1.87 1.97 -11.72
C TRP A 111 1.05 0.98 -12.55
N GLN A 112 1.08 1.10 -13.88
CA GLN A 112 0.37 0.19 -14.78
C GLN A 112 0.84 -1.26 -14.64
N ARG A 113 2.16 -1.47 -14.47
CA ARG A 113 2.73 -2.80 -14.23
C ARG A 113 2.39 -3.35 -12.86
N TRP A 114 2.26 -2.50 -11.83
CA TRP A 114 1.85 -2.93 -10.51
C TRP A 114 0.41 -3.44 -10.51
N ILE A 115 -0.51 -2.68 -11.13
CA ILE A 115 -1.92 -3.09 -11.29
C ILE A 115 -2.03 -4.46 -11.98
N SER A 116 -1.31 -4.64 -13.08
CA SER A 116 -1.41 -5.84 -13.92
C SER A 116 -0.60 -7.05 -13.44
N HIS A 117 0.56 -6.83 -12.80
CA HIS A 117 1.56 -7.86 -12.54
C HIS A 117 2.32 -7.71 -11.20
N GLY A 118 1.79 -7.00 -10.21
CA GLY A 118 2.48 -6.85 -8.92
C GLY A 118 2.81 -8.19 -8.24
N LEU A 119 3.91 -8.19 -7.48
CA LEU A 119 4.63 -9.40 -7.07
C LEU A 119 4.07 -10.09 -5.82
N ILE A 120 3.30 -9.37 -5.02
CA ILE A 120 2.70 -9.85 -3.79
C ILE A 120 1.22 -9.47 -3.75
N ASP A 121 0.49 -10.01 -2.80
CA ASP A 121 -0.87 -9.55 -2.47
C ASP A 121 -0.79 -8.47 -1.38
N GLU A 122 -1.35 -7.28 -1.60
CA GLU A 122 -1.35 -6.20 -0.60
C GLU A 122 -2.09 -6.60 0.67
N PHE A 123 -3.09 -7.48 0.58
CA PHE A 123 -3.80 -7.95 1.77
C PHE A 123 -2.88 -8.70 2.72
N SER A 124 -1.81 -9.33 2.19
CA SER A 124 -0.77 -10.01 2.98
C SER A 124 0.16 -9.07 3.76
N ARG A 125 -0.11 -7.75 3.72
CA ARG A 125 0.54 -6.71 4.53
C ARG A 125 -0.35 -6.22 5.68
N VAL A 126 -1.63 -6.60 5.68
CA VAL A 126 -2.55 -6.36 6.81
C VAL A 126 -2.38 -7.51 7.80
N ASP A 127 -1.25 -7.49 8.52
CA ASP A 127 -0.74 -8.66 9.23
C ASP A 127 -1.65 -9.13 10.38
N GLN A 128 -2.48 -8.27 10.97
CA GLN A 128 -3.41 -8.65 12.04
C GLN A 128 -4.57 -9.52 11.55
N ILE A 129 -4.95 -9.40 10.27
CA ILE A 129 -6.00 -10.24 9.69
C ILE A 129 -5.40 -11.59 9.30
N LYS A 130 -5.80 -12.64 9.99
CA LYS A 130 -5.32 -14.01 9.79
C LYS A 130 -6.24 -14.81 8.87
N GLY A 131 -5.86 -16.03 8.56
CA GLY A 131 -6.64 -16.93 7.69
C GLY A 131 -6.55 -16.65 6.19
N GLN A 132 -5.80 -15.62 5.78
CA GLN A 132 -5.62 -15.21 4.39
C GLN A 132 -5.05 -16.31 3.47
N ARG A 133 -4.22 -17.21 4.02
CA ARG A 133 -3.56 -18.31 3.28
C ARG A 133 -4.42 -19.57 3.16
N SER A 134 -5.60 -19.58 3.75
CA SER A 134 -6.51 -20.73 3.66
C SER A 134 -7.01 -20.91 2.23
N ALA A 135 -7.24 -22.17 1.84
CA ALA A 135 -7.67 -22.50 0.49
C ALA A 135 -9.00 -21.82 0.13
N ASN A 136 -9.06 -21.28 -1.09
CA ASN A 136 -10.23 -20.64 -1.68
C ASN A 136 -10.81 -19.46 -0.86
N VAL A 137 -9.97 -18.70 -0.16
CA VAL A 137 -10.41 -17.49 0.56
C VAL A 137 -10.42 -16.27 -0.33
N LEU A 138 -9.25 -15.88 -0.85
CA LEU A 138 -9.07 -14.59 -1.52
C LEU A 138 -9.43 -14.65 -3.01
N THR A 139 -10.02 -13.57 -3.52
CA THR A 139 -10.18 -13.33 -4.96
C THR A 139 -8.82 -13.02 -5.61
N ALA A 140 -8.80 -12.91 -6.94
CA ALA A 140 -7.56 -12.64 -7.68
C ALA A 140 -7.05 -11.22 -7.40
N VAL A 141 -5.72 -11.05 -7.34
CA VAL A 141 -5.09 -9.75 -7.01
C VAL A 141 -5.37 -8.68 -8.06
N LYS A 142 -5.23 -9.00 -9.36
CA LYS A 142 -5.33 -8.03 -10.46
C LYS A 142 -6.68 -7.27 -10.46
N PRO A 143 -7.85 -7.93 -10.44
CA PRO A 143 -9.14 -7.22 -10.40
C PRO A 143 -9.28 -6.28 -9.19
N ARG A 144 -8.74 -6.67 -8.03
CA ARG A 144 -8.79 -5.85 -6.82
C ARG A 144 -7.99 -4.56 -6.98
N ARG A 145 -6.79 -4.65 -7.55
CA ARG A 145 -5.97 -3.47 -7.88
C ARG A 145 -6.64 -2.56 -8.90
N GLU A 146 -7.22 -3.12 -9.95
CA GLU A 146 -7.94 -2.35 -10.99
C GLU A 146 -9.09 -1.55 -10.38
N VAL A 147 -9.83 -2.13 -9.43
CA VAL A 147 -10.90 -1.43 -8.72
C VAL A 147 -10.36 -0.24 -7.91
N VAL A 148 -9.28 -0.44 -7.15
CA VAL A 148 -8.67 0.66 -6.37
C VAL A 148 -8.07 1.73 -7.28
N ALA A 149 -7.39 1.33 -8.37
CA ALA A 149 -6.85 2.27 -9.35
C ALA A 149 -7.94 3.14 -10.00
N ARG A 150 -9.08 2.54 -10.34
CA ARG A 150 -10.25 3.27 -10.82
C ARG A 150 -10.84 4.20 -9.76
N ALA A 151 -10.77 3.84 -8.48
CA ALA A 151 -11.17 4.73 -7.39
C ALA A 151 -10.24 5.95 -7.27
N VAL A 152 -8.92 5.75 -7.39
CA VAL A 152 -7.92 6.83 -7.45
C VAL A 152 -8.19 7.76 -8.64
N GLY A 153 -8.47 7.20 -9.82
CA GLY A 153 -8.81 7.99 -11.02
C GLY A 153 -10.11 8.80 -10.93
N ARG A 154 -10.96 8.54 -9.92
CA ARG A 154 -12.20 9.29 -9.66
C ARG A 154 -12.08 10.30 -8.52
N LEU A 155 -10.89 10.43 -7.92
CA LEU A 155 -10.64 11.49 -6.95
C LEU A 155 -10.67 12.85 -7.66
N PRO A 156 -11.30 13.88 -7.06
CA PRO A 156 -11.20 15.25 -7.57
C PRO A 156 -9.72 15.70 -7.56
N PRO A 157 -9.13 16.09 -8.71
CA PRO A 157 -7.74 16.53 -8.75
C PRO A 157 -7.50 17.76 -7.88
N GLY A 158 -6.42 17.75 -7.09
CA GLY A 158 -6.03 18.87 -6.23
C GLY A 158 -6.86 19.04 -4.95
N GLU A 159 -7.89 18.24 -4.73
CA GLU A 159 -8.74 18.30 -3.53
C GLU A 159 -8.38 17.21 -2.53
N TRP A 160 -8.31 17.59 -1.24
CA TRP A 160 -8.17 16.64 -0.16
C TRP A 160 -9.48 15.88 0.08
N VAL A 161 -9.39 14.55 0.10
CA VAL A 161 -10.50 13.64 0.36
C VAL A 161 -10.17 12.77 1.56
N THR A 162 -11.00 12.82 2.60
CA THR A 162 -10.84 11.92 3.75
C THR A 162 -11.05 10.47 3.33
N VAL A 163 -10.35 9.54 3.99
CA VAL A 163 -10.47 8.10 3.73
C VAL A 163 -11.93 7.64 3.85
N ASP A 164 -12.66 8.09 4.87
CA ASP A 164 -14.06 7.68 5.06
C ASP A 164 -14.95 8.20 3.92
N SER A 165 -14.68 9.41 3.42
CA SER A 165 -15.37 9.95 2.25
C SER A 165 -15.02 9.17 0.97
N LEU A 166 -13.77 8.74 0.81
CA LEU A 166 -13.35 7.86 -0.28
C LEU A 166 -14.06 6.51 -0.21
N PHE A 167 -14.10 5.88 0.97
CA PHE A 167 -14.81 4.62 1.18
C PHE A 167 -16.30 4.75 0.87
N ALA A 168 -16.95 5.83 1.33
CA ALA A 168 -18.35 6.10 1.01
C ALA A 168 -18.57 6.27 -0.51
N ARG A 169 -17.68 6.98 -1.20
CA ARG A 169 -17.71 7.13 -2.68
C ARG A 169 -17.52 5.79 -3.38
N MET A 170 -16.56 4.97 -2.95
CA MET A 170 -16.30 3.65 -3.51
C MET A 170 -17.53 2.74 -3.37
N ARG A 171 -18.12 2.67 -2.17
CA ARG A 171 -19.33 1.87 -1.92
C ARG A 171 -20.51 2.35 -2.78
N ARG A 172 -20.76 3.66 -2.83
CA ARG A 172 -21.83 4.25 -3.67
C ARG A 172 -21.61 3.98 -5.15
N GLY A 173 -20.36 4.06 -5.61
CA GLY A 173 -19.95 3.82 -6.98
C GLY A 173 -19.77 2.34 -7.36
N ARG A 174 -20.09 1.40 -6.46
CA ARG A 174 -19.86 -0.05 -6.62
C ARG A 174 -18.41 -0.40 -6.98
N LEU A 175 -17.47 0.35 -6.44
CA LEU A 175 -16.03 0.14 -6.55
C LEU A 175 -15.52 -0.65 -5.34
N SER A 176 -15.94 -1.91 -5.24
CA SER A 176 -15.48 -2.80 -4.16
C SER A 176 -14.40 -3.76 -4.69
N PRO A 177 -13.16 -3.75 -4.16
CA PRO A 177 -12.11 -4.67 -4.55
C PRO A 177 -12.32 -6.07 -3.95
N GLN A 178 -13.58 -6.50 -3.77
CA GLN A 178 -14.05 -7.77 -3.20
C GLN A 178 -12.93 -8.72 -2.74
N ILE A 179 -12.63 -8.77 -1.45
CA ILE A 179 -11.47 -9.53 -0.94
C ILE A 179 -11.75 -11.02 -0.92
N THR A 180 -12.92 -11.41 -0.45
CA THR A 180 -13.29 -12.81 -0.26
C THR A 180 -14.13 -13.34 -1.42
N ARG A 181 -13.95 -14.62 -1.76
CA ARG A 181 -14.66 -15.26 -2.87
C ARG A 181 -16.15 -15.49 -2.61
N SER A 182 -16.55 -15.49 -1.34
CA SER A 182 -17.93 -15.77 -0.89
C SER A 182 -18.08 -15.35 0.57
N ASP A 183 -19.32 -15.21 1.03
CA ASP A 183 -19.60 -14.95 2.45
C ASP A 183 -19.06 -16.06 3.35
N ARG A 184 -19.08 -17.32 2.90
CA ARG A 184 -18.46 -18.44 3.63
C ARG A 184 -16.94 -18.33 3.73
N ALA A 185 -16.28 -17.69 2.75
CA ALA A 185 -14.85 -17.44 2.82
C ALA A 185 -14.49 -16.35 3.84
N LEU A 186 -15.43 -15.43 4.15
CA LEU A 186 -15.26 -14.42 5.18
C LEU A 186 -15.05 -15.04 6.56
N PHE A 187 -15.73 -16.16 6.86
CA PHE A 187 -15.57 -16.89 8.13
C PHE A 187 -14.14 -17.40 8.39
N LYS A 188 -13.31 -17.49 7.35
CA LYS A 188 -11.92 -17.92 7.49
C LYS A 188 -11.01 -16.76 7.90
N LEU A 189 -11.42 -15.51 7.65
CA LEU A 189 -10.70 -14.33 8.09
C LEU A 189 -11.06 -14.02 9.54
N HIS A 190 -10.06 -13.66 10.33
CA HIS A 190 -10.23 -13.40 11.76
C HIS A 190 -9.08 -12.56 12.29
N VAL A 191 -9.30 -11.93 13.43
CA VAL A 191 -8.30 -11.16 14.16
C VAL A 191 -8.16 -11.81 15.54
N GLY A 192 -7.05 -12.48 15.83
CA GLY A 192 -6.93 -13.30 17.05
C GLY A 192 -7.35 -14.75 16.82
N HIS A 193 -8.49 -15.20 17.36
CA HIS A 193 -8.91 -16.61 17.30
C HIS A 193 -9.94 -16.89 16.18
N PRO A 194 -9.76 -17.93 15.34
CA PRO A 194 -10.63 -18.21 14.20
C PRO A 194 -12.09 -18.54 14.54
N GLU A 195 -12.36 -19.06 15.74
CA GLU A 195 -13.71 -19.45 16.16
C GLU A 195 -14.51 -18.31 16.80
N TYR A 196 -13.85 -17.35 17.45
CA TYR A 196 -14.50 -16.30 18.22
C TYR A 196 -14.44 -14.94 17.51
N ASP A 197 -13.32 -14.64 16.84
CA ASP A 197 -13.07 -13.34 16.22
C ASP A 197 -13.14 -13.42 14.68
N SER A 198 -13.99 -14.31 14.18
CA SER A 198 -14.22 -14.48 12.76
C SER A 198 -14.98 -13.31 12.17
N PHE A 199 -14.56 -12.86 10.99
CA PHE A 199 -15.24 -11.79 10.25
C PHE A 199 -16.63 -12.22 9.76
N GLY A 200 -16.91 -13.53 9.73
CA GLY A 200 -18.22 -14.04 9.37
C GLY A 200 -19.32 -13.73 10.40
N TYR A 201 -18.95 -13.42 11.65
CA TYR A 201 -19.90 -13.04 12.70
C TYR A 201 -20.12 -11.53 12.80
N SER A 202 -19.34 -10.70 12.11
CA SER A 202 -19.45 -9.26 12.28
C SER A 202 -20.69 -8.73 11.56
N ASP A 203 -21.70 -8.32 12.33
CA ASP A 203 -22.87 -7.56 11.85
C ASP A 203 -22.48 -6.15 11.36
N VAL A 204 -21.25 -5.72 11.67
CA VAL A 204 -20.73 -4.36 11.53
C VAL A 204 -19.61 -4.31 10.50
N ASN A 205 -19.75 -3.41 9.51
CA ASN A 205 -18.69 -2.87 8.65
C ASN A 205 -17.63 -3.86 8.09
N SER A 206 -18.01 -5.09 7.74
CA SER A 206 -17.13 -6.09 7.13
C SER A 206 -16.33 -5.54 5.92
N TRP A 207 -16.95 -4.66 5.14
CA TRP A 207 -16.31 -3.96 4.04
C TRP A 207 -15.10 -3.14 4.49
N VAL A 208 -15.18 -2.40 5.58
CA VAL A 208 -14.09 -1.52 6.05
C VAL A 208 -12.91 -2.34 6.56
N LEU A 209 -13.19 -3.50 7.18
CA LEU A 209 -12.18 -4.41 7.71
C LEU A 209 -11.35 -5.08 6.62
N ALA A 210 -12.00 -5.63 5.58
CA ALA A 210 -11.28 -6.33 4.52
C ALA A 210 -10.98 -5.41 3.33
N GLU A 211 -12.01 -4.95 2.62
CA GLU A 211 -11.88 -4.12 1.43
C GLU A 211 -11.28 -2.74 1.74
N GLY A 212 -11.65 -2.14 2.87
CA GLY A 212 -11.12 -0.86 3.33
C GLY A 212 -9.63 -0.95 3.65
N ARG A 213 -9.20 -1.92 4.46
CA ARG A 213 -7.77 -2.13 4.77
C ARG A 213 -6.94 -2.50 3.54
N TYR A 214 -7.49 -3.29 2.62
CA TYR A 214 -6.85 -3.53 1.34
C TYR A 214 -6.67 -2.24 0.53
N THR A 215 -7.71 -1.40 0.49
CA THR A 215 -7.67 -0.11 -0.21
C THR A 215 -6.60 0.81 0.40
N LEU A 216 -6.54 0.91 1.73
CA LEU A 216 -5.51 1.67 2.44
C LEU A 216 -4.10 1.18 2.11
N ALA A 217 -3.88 -0.13 2.09
CA ALA A 217 -2.59 -0.71 1.72
C ALA A 217 -2.18 -0.30 0.30
N VAL A 218 -3.10 -0.37 -0.68
CA VAL A 218 -2.81 0.04 -2.06
C VAL A 218 -2.51 1.54 -2.17
N LEU A 219 -3.29 2.38 -1.47
CA LEU A 219 -3.12 3.83 -1.50
C LEU A 219 -1.80 4.25 -0.84
N PHE A 220 -1.61 3.86 0.42
CA PHE A 220 -0.51 4.35 1.23
C PHE A 220 0.83 3.71 0.83
N GLU A 221 0.85 2.41 0.51
CA GLU A 221 2.11 1.71 0.22
C GLU A 221 2.58 1.80 -1.22
N TYR A 222 1.66 2.00 -2.18
CA TYR A 222 2.01 1.92 -3.59
C TYR A 222 1.66 3.19 -4.36
N ALA A 223 0.43 3.71 -4.24
CA ALA A 223 0.05 4.94 -4.95
C ALA A 223 0.80 6.17 -4.42
N ALA A 224 0.89 6.32 -3.09
CA ALA A 224 1.63 7.40 -2.46
C ALA A 224 3.15 7.27 -2.70
N THR A 225 3.72 6.06 -2.60
CA THR A 225 5.14 5.85 -2.88
C THR A 225 5.53 6.17 -4.33
N LEU A 226 4.64 5.89 -5.29
CA LEU A 226 4.84 6.27 -6.70
C LEU A 226 4.50 7.73 -6.99
N GLY A 227 4.07 8.51 -6.00
CA GLY A 227 3.81 9.93 -6.14
C GLY A 227 2.46 10.30 -6.76
N LEU A 228 1.52 9.36 -6.88
CA LEU A 228 0.22 9.63 -7.51
C LEU A 228 -0.70 10.45 -6.62
N ILE A 229 -0.56 10.29 -5.30
CA ILE A 229 -1.41 10.94 -4.32
C ILE A 229 -0.56 11.56 -3.22
N ASP A 230 -0.88 12.79 -2.86
CA ASP A 230 -0.43 13.37 -1.61
C ASP A 230 -1.25 12.77 -0.47
N ILE A 231 -0.66 12.70 0.71
CA ILE A 231 -1.23 11.98 1.85
C ILE A 231 -1.19 12.85 3.10
N SER A 232 -2.22 12.70 3.92
CA SER A 232 -2.26 13.15 5.30
C SER A 232 -2.43 11.92 6.19
N TYR A 233 -1.60 11.79 7.22
CA TYR A 233 -1.59 10.63 8.10
C TYR A 233 -1.10 10.98 9.50
N THR A 234 -1.47 10.16 10.48
CA THR A 234 -0.98 10.23 11.86
C THR A 234 -0.46 8.84 12.28
N SER A 235 -0.12 8.63 13.55
CA SER A 235 0.17 7.29 14.08
C SER A 235 -0.95 6.31 13.72
N PRO A 236 -0.66 5.05 13.38
CA PRO A 236 -1.71 4.05 13.20
C PRO A 236 -2.38 3.66 14.52
N ILE A 237 -1.70 3.89 15.66
CA ILE A 237 -2.19 3.55 16.99
C ILE A 237 -3.40 4.41 17.32
N GLY A 238 -4.56 3.79 17.55
CA GLY A 238 -5.79 4.48 17.94
C GLY A 238 -6.45 5.37 16.87
N ALA A 239 -5.79 5.63 15.74
CA ALA A 239 -6.28 6.55 14.70
C ALA A 239 -7.58 6.11 14.02
N ARG A 240 -7.87 4.82 14.06
CA ARG A 240 -9.10 4.24 13.52
C ARG A 240 -9.59 3.24 14.55
N GLN A 241 -10.88 3.23 14.85
CA GLN A 241 -11.50 2.29 15.81
C GLN A 241 -12.79 1.72 15.20
N ASP A 242 -12.68 1.28 13.94
CA ASP A 242 -13.80 0.81 13.12
C ASP A 242 -13.91 -0.73 13.06
N TRP A 243 -13.30 -1.40 14.03
CA TRP A 243 -13.42 -2.84 14.26
C TRP A 243 -14.18 -3.13 15.56
N PRO A 244 -14.90 -4.26 15.62
CA PRO A 244 -15.58 -4.67 16.85
C PRO A 244 -14.56 -5.03 17.94
N ASP A 245 -15.01 -4.98 19.18
CA ASP A 245 -14.23 -5.49 20.31
C ASP A 245 -14.08 -7.02 20.17
N TYR A 246 -12.90 -7.45 19.74
CA TYR A 246 -12.60 -8.86 19.47
C TYR A 246 -12.10 -9.54 20.73
N TRP A 247 -12.82 -10.55 21.18
CA TRP A 247 -12.67 -11.18 22.49
C TRP A 247 -11.28 -11.82 22.69
N CYS A 248 -10.69 -12.39 21.64
CA CYS A 248 -9.36 -13.02 21.70
C CYS A 248 -8.27 -12.23 20.97
N ALA A 249 -8.55 -11.00 20.53
CA ALA A 249 -7.56 -10.15 19.88
C ALA A 249 -6.66 -9.38 20.86
N GLY A 250 -7.08 -9.28 22.13
CA GLY A 250 -6.40 -8.47 23.15
C GLY A 250 -6.49 -6.97 22.85
N GLU A 251 -5.64 -6.18 23.50
CA GLU A 251 -5.52 -4.74 23.25
C GLU A 251 -4.77 -4.49 21.94
N LEU A 252 -5.49 -4.58 20.81
CA LEU A 252 -4.97 -4.15 19.51
C LEU A 252 -4.94 -2.63 19.45
N GLU A 253 -3.73 -2.08 19.43
CA GLU A 253 -3.49 -0.65 19.22
C GLU A 253 -3.87 -0.18 17.80
N SER A 254 -3.75 -1.07 16.81
CA SER A 254 -4.16 -0.83 15.43
C SER A 254 -4.39 -2.15 14.68
N LEU A 255 -5.28 -2.15 13.67
CA LEU A 255 -5.50 -3.32 12.82
C LEU A 255 -4.41 -3.42 11.73
N SER A 256 -3.91 -2.28 11.28
CA SER A 256 -2.84 -2.22 10.29
C SER A 256 -2.03 -0.94 10.43
N ARG A 257 -0.78 -0.96 9.95
CA ARG A 257 0.04 0.25 9.81
C ARG A 257 -0.61 1.33 8.95
N TYR A 258 -1.59 0.97 8.11
CA TYR A 258 -2.26 1.91 7.22
C TYR A 258 -3.44 2.63 7.88
N ASP A 259 -3.79 2.26 9.10
CA ASP A 259 -4.94 2.81 9.83
C ASP A 259 -4.78 4.30 10.11
N GLY A 260 -3.53 4.78 10.19
CA GLY A 260 -3.19 6.17 10.37
C GLY A 260 -3.39 7.06 9.13
N LEU A 261 -3.70 6.51 7.95
CA LEU A 261 -4.02 7.33 6.78
C LEU A 261 -5.37 8.04 6.97
N THR A 262 -5.35 9.37 6.96
CA THR A 262 -6.55 10.19 7.24
C THR A 262 -7.17 10.73 5.95
N SER A 263 -6.35 11.25 5.03
CA SER A 263 -6.80 11.86 3.78
C SER A 263 -5.81 11.65 2.64
N VAL A 264 -6.32 11.72 1.41
CA VAL A 264 -5.54 11.63 0.17
C VAL A 264 -5.94 12.75 -0.78
N ARG A 265 -5.00 13.20 -1.62
CA ARG A 265 -5.25 14.16 -2.68
C ARG A 265 -4.60 13.68 -3.97
N LEU A 266 -5.37 13.59 -5.06
CA LEU A 266 -4.82 13.29 -6.38
C LEU A 266 -4.04 14.52 -6.88
N ASN A 267 -2.72 14.40 -6.96
CA ASN A 267 -1.83 15.50 -7.36
C ASN A 267 -1.67 15.60 -8.89
N GLY A 268 -0.83 16.53 -9.35
CA GLY A 268 -0.67 16.83 -10.78
C GLY A 268 -0.11 15.63 -11.56
N LEU A 269 0.91 14.98 -11.01
CA LEU A 269 1.48 13.76 -11.56
C LEU A 269 0.45 12.62 -11.60
N GLY A 270 -0.25 12.39 -10.49
CA GLY A 270 -1.28 11.36 -10.37
C GLY A 270 -2.38 11.51 -11.40
N SER A 271 -2.92 12.73 -11.54
CA SER A 271 -3.93 13.07 -12.55
C SER A 271 -3.45 12.71 -13.96
N CYS A 272 -2.22 13.12 -14.33
CA CYS A 272 -1.63 12.79 -15.64
C CYS A 272 -1.41 11.28 -15.86
N ILE A 273 -1.15 10.51 -14.80
CA ILE A 273 -0.95 9.06 -14.87
C ILE A 273 -2.27 8.33 -15.05
N VAL A 274 -3.31 8.71 -14.30
CA VAL A 274 -4.60 7.99 -14.27
C VAL A 274 -5.57 8.39 -15.38
N SER A 275 -5.48 9.62 -15.92
CA SER A 275 -6.41 10.09 -16.97
C SER A 275 -6.20 9.45 -18.35
N ASN A 276 -5.06 8.80 -18.61
CA ASN A 276 -4.74 8.22 -19.92
C ASN A 276 -5.14 6.73 -20.06
N ASP A 277 -5.78 6.14 -19.04
CA ASP A 277 -6.25 4.74 -19.07
C ASP A 277 -7.69 4.60 -19.64
N GLU A 278 -8.30 5.67 -20.16
CA GLU A 278 -9.60 5.66 -20.85
C GLU A 278 -9.51 5.74 -22.40
N ALA A 279 -8.32 5.51 -22.98
CA ALA A 279 -8.11 5.48 -24.45
C ALA A 279 -8.00 4.06 -25.02
#